data_AF-A0A4V0XLV5-F1
#
_entry.id   AF-A0A4V0XLV5-F1
#
_cell.length_a   1.000
_cell.length_b   1.000
_cell.length_c   1.000
_cell.angle_alpha   90.00
_cell.angle_beta   90.00
_cell.angle_gamma   90.00
#
_symmetry.space_group_name_H-M   'P 1'
#
loop_
_entity.id
_entity.type
_entity.pdbx_description
1 polymer ?
#
loop_
_entity_poly.entity_id
_entity_poly.type
_entity_poly.pdbx_seq_one_letter_code
_entity_poly.pdbx_strand_id
1 'polypeptide(L)'
;MFVTGCNTMNGPAVIEINSIDYSKAFETCIEVSRSAGMPPQAADRTTGIIETEPRTIGSWVEPWRFDSTGAMQKVENTTQFQRRRVRFVFTPKDWQPESIESIATMTGSAAPGSTDDLKRFDLENYKGPIEIRARVFVERNFTDGMRINTWSSTLTSQTQTPKPGVTDGSTRAQTTWTPVGRDEASERTIMAEIQAILNEPSTSSQTAAVPSS
;
A
#
# COMPACT_ATOMS: atom_id res chain seq x y z
N MET A 1 12.62 31.55 -15.58
CA MET A 1 13.32 30.67 -14.60
C MET A 1 12.37 29.50 -14.34
N PHE A 2 12.52 28.40 -15.09
CA PHE A 2 11.68 27.22 -14.93
C PHE A 2 12.12 26.49 -13.68
N VAL A 3 11.24 26.38 -12.67
CA VAL A 3 11.48 25.51 -11.52
C VAL A 3 11.32 24.07 -12.03
N THR A 4 12.46 23.46 -12.33
CA THR A 4 12.56 22.03 -12.61
C THR A 4 12.15 21.27 -11.35
N GLY A 5 10.89 20.84 -11.29
CA GLY A 5 10.43 19.85 -10.32
C GLY A 5 11.03 18.49 -10.65
N CYS A 6 12.31 18.32 -10.34
CA CYS A 6 12.98 17.02 -10.37
C CYS A 6 12.43 16.20 -9.20
N ASN A 7 11.41 15.39 -9.46
CA ASN A 7 11.02 14.29 -8.59
C ASN A 7 12.11 13.22 -8.74
N THR A 8 13.29 13.46 -8.18
CA THR A 8 14.36 12.45 -8.17
C THR A 8 13.84 11.30 -7.32
N MET A 9 13.74 10.12 -7.95
CA MET A 9 13.48 8.83 -7.30
C MET A 9 14.63 8.51 -6.34
N ASN A 10 14.69 9.24 -5.23
CA ASN A 10 15.83 9.25 -4.34
C ASN A 10 15.48 8.35 -3.15
N GLY A 11 15.90 7.08 -3.24
CA GLY A 11 15.67 6.09 -2.20
C GLY A 11 16.00 4.67 -2.67
N PRO A 12 16.38 3.78 -1.75
CA PRO A 12 16.61 2.37 -2.08
C PRO A 12 15.31 1.69 -2.51
N ALA A 13 15.37 0.75 -3.46
CA ALA A 13 14.24 -0.12 -3.79
C ALA A 13 14.07 -1.25 -2.77
N VAL A 14 15.20 -1.65 -2.18
CA VAL A 14 15.32 -2.76 -1.25
C VAL A 14 16.26 -2.30 -0.14
N ILE A 15 15.86 -2.53 1.10
CA ILE A 15 16.71 -2.32 2.28
C ILE A 15 17.09 -3.69 2.80
N GLU A 16 18.38 -3.93 2.98
CA GLU A 16 18.89 -5.14 3.62
C GLU A 16 19.08 -4.87 5.12
N ILE A 17 18.53 -5.73 5.96
CA ILE A 17 18.68 -5.69 7.41
C ILE A 17 19.18 -7.03 7.93
N ASN A 18 19.80 -7.03 9.11
CA ASN A 18 20.08 -8.24 9.85
C ASN A 18 18.82 -8.71 10.58
N SER A 19 18.64 -10.03 10.76
CA SER A 19 17.52 -10.58 11.53
C SER A 19 17.42 -10.01 12.97
N ILE A 20 18.54 -9.58 13.58
CA ILE A 20 18.52 -8.96 14.91
C ILE A 20 17.77 -7.61 14.93
N ASP A 21 17.77 -6.89 13.81
CA ASP A 21 17.12 -5.59 13.66
C ASP A 21 15.68 -5.73 13.13
N TYR A 22 15.19 -6.95 12.90
CA TYR A 22 13.88 -7.22 12.30
C TYR A 22 12.74 -6.54 13.07
N SER A 23 12.70 -6.72 14.39
CA SER A 23 11.65 -6.11 15.22
C SER A 23 11.69 -4.58 15.17
N LYS A 24 12.88 -3.98 15.16
CA LYS A 24 13.05 -2.52 15.02
C LYS A 24 12.54 -2.06 13.66
N ALA A 25 12.94 -2.75 12.59
CA ALA A 25 12.54 -2.41 11.22
C ALA A 25 11.04 -2.55 10.99
N PHE A 26 10.41 -3.57 11.54
CA PHE A 26 8.97 -3.79 11.45
C PHE A 26 8.19 -2.62 12.09
N GLU A 27 8.59 -2.22 13.31
CA GLU A 27 7.97 -1.07 14.00
C GLU A 27 8.26 0.25 13.27
N THR A 28 9.46 0.44 12.74
CA THR A 28 9.80 1.62 11.92
C THR A 28 8.89 1.71 10.69
N CYS A 29 8.62 0.60 9.99
CA CYS A 29 7.69 0.60 8.86
C CYS A 29 6.26 1.00 9.28
N ILE A 30 5.80 0.52 10.43
CA ILE A 30 4.51 0.92 11.00
C ILE A 30 4.49 2.42 11.29
N GLU A 31 5.52 2.95 11.94
CA GLU A 31 5.57 4.36 12.31
C GLU A 31 5.63 5.28 11.09
N VAL A 32 6.48 4.95 10.10
CA VAL A 32 6.55 5.67 8.83
C VAL A 32 5.22 5.60 8.07
N SER A 33 4.52 4.46 8.12
CA SER A 33 3.21 4.37 7.49
C SER A 33 2.18 5.31 8.12
N ARG A 34 2.21 5.44 9.46
CA ARG A 34 1.36 6.38 10.19
C ARG A 34 1.72 7.83 9.89
N SER A 35 3.01 8.18 9.89
CA SER A 35 3.49 9.54 9.55
C SER A 35 3.06 9.94 8.13
N ALA A 36 3.07 8.98 7.20
CA ALA A 36 2.64 9.18 5.81
C ALA A 36 1.11 9.26 5.63
N GLY A 37 0.32 9.13 6.70
CA GLY A 37 -1.14 9.16 6.69
C GLY A 37 -1.78 7.89 6.13
N MET A 38 -1.08 6.75 6.24
CA MET A 38 -1.51 5.42 5.79
C MET A 38 -1.33 4.44 6.96
N PRO A 39 -2.15 4.53 8.03
CA PRO A 39 -1.98 3.69 9.22
C PRO A 39 -2.09 2.20 8.86
N PRO A 40 -1.45 1.29 9.61
CA PRO A 40 -1.53 -0.15 9.33
C PRO A 40 -2.95 -0.68 9.56
N GLN A 41 -3.52 -1.33 8.55
CA GLN A 41 -4.79 -2.05 8.62
C GLN A 41 -4.58 -3.51 9.04
N ALA A 42 -3.53 -4.15 8.52
CA ALA A 42 -3.12 -5.50 8.88
C ALA A 42 -1.60 -5.54 9.00
N ALA A 43 -1.09 -6.15 10.06
CA ALA A 43 0.34 -6.31 10.29
C ALA A 43 0.60 -7.70 10.86
N ASP A 44 1.31 -8.52 10.11
CA ASP A 44 1.71 -9.87 10.49
C ASP A 44 3.24 -9.93 10.59
N ARG A 45 3.71 -10.15 11.82
CA ARG A 45 5.15 -10.22 12.15
C ARG A 45 5.77 -11.56 11.77
N THR A 46 5.00 -12.64 11.75
CA THR A 46 5.55 -13.96 11.41
C THR A 46 5.85 -14.04 9.92
N THR A 47 4.91 -13.57 9.07
CA THR A 47 5.09 -13.55 7.61
C THR A 47 5.81 -12.30 7.11
N GLY A 48 5.88 -11.23 7.93
CA GLY A 48 6.48 -9.95 7.56
C GLY A 48 5.69 -9.24 6.47
N ILE A 49 4.37 -9.17 6.63
CA ILE A 49 3.51 -8.42 5.72
C ILE A 49 2.80 -7.34 6.52
N ILE A 50 2.91 -6.10 6.05
CA ILE A 50 2.16 -4.97 6.58
C ILE A 50 1.34 -4.37 5.44
N GLU A 51 0.03 -4.32 5.62
CA GLU A 51 -0.90 -3.62 4.74
C GLU A 51 -1.48 -2.41 5.44
N THR A 52 -1.49 -1.30 4.74
CA THR A 52 -1.97 -0.02 5.26
C THR A 52 -3.38 0.29 4.80
N GLU A 53 -4.06 1.15 5.54
CA GLU A 53 -5.27 1.80 5.08
C GLU A 53 -4.95 2.69 3.87
N PRO A 54 -5.86 2.75 2.88
CA PRO A 54 -5.61 3.53 1.69
C PRO A 54 -5.77 5.03 1.98
N ARG A 55 -4.79 5.82 1.57
CA ARG A 55 -4.87 7.28 1.60
C ARG A 55 -5.42 7.80 0.27
N THR A 56 -6.53 8.53 0.33
CA THR A 56 -7.07 9.21 -0.86
C THR A 56 -6.10 10.30 -1.30
N ILE A 57 -5.69 10.26 -2.56
CA ILE A 57 -4.96 11.38 -3.15
C ILE A 57 -6.02 12.42 -3.46
N GLY A 58 -6.07 13.48 -2.66
CA GLY A 58 -6.85 14.64 -3.04
C GLY A 58 -6.32 15.17 -4.37
N SER A 59 -7.19 15.30 -5.37
CA SER A 59 -6.94 16.14 -6.54
C SER A 59 -6.80 17.59 -6.06
N TRP A 60 -5.56 18.01 -5.75
CA TRP A 60 -5.22 19.31 -5.14
C TRP A 60 -4.19 20.10 -5.96
N VAL A 61 -4.08 19.80 -7.26
CA VAL A 61 -3.42 20.66 -8.24
C VAL A 61 -4.45 20.80 -9.36
N GLU A 62 -5.47 21.65 -9.25
CA GLU A 62 -5.42 23.03 -9.75
C GLU A 62 -6.53 23.92 -9.11
N PRO A 63 -6.25 24.65 -8.03
CA PRO A 63 -7.18 25.61 -7.43
C PRO A 63 -7.47 26.92 -8.22
N TRP A 64 -6.70 27.27 -9.26
CA TRP A 64 -6.74 28.59 -9.94
C TRP A 64 -7.35 28.60 -11.35
N ARG A 65 -8.11 27.57 -11.73
CA ARG A 65 -9.06 27.66 -12.86
C ARG A 65 -10.48 27.69 -12.31
N PHE A 66 -11.02 28.89 -12.12
CA PHE A 66 -12.41 29.13 -11.71
C PHE A 66 -13.39 29.28 -12.89
N ASP A 67 -13.03 28.87 -14.10
CA ASP A 67 -13.97 28.77 -15.22
C ASP A 67 -14.42 27.32 -15.43
N SER A 68 -15.29 26.85 -14.54
CA SER A 68 -16.30 25.85 -14.90
C SER A 68 -17.59 26.15 -14.16
N THR A 69 -18.44 26.92 -14.81
CA THR A 69 -19.81 27.23 -14.43
C THR A 69 -20.67 25.95 -14.50
N GLY A 70 -20.56 25.09 -13.49
CA GLY A 70 -21.46 23.94 -13.36
C GLY A 70 -21.16 23.07 -12.15
N ALA A 71 -22.10 23.01 -11.19
CA ALA A 71 -22.02 22.07 -10.08
C ALA A 71 -21.94 20.60 -10.54
N MET A 72 -22.46 20.27 -11.73
CA MET A 72 -22.32 18.95 -12.35
C MET A 72 -20.94 18.69 -12.97
N GLN A 73 -20.22 19.71 -13.47
CA GLN A 73 -18.85 19.55 -13.97
C GLN A 73 -17.88 19.22 -12.83
N LYS A 74 -18.16 19.69 -11.61
CA LYS A 74 -17.42 19.32 -10.39
C LYS A 74 -17.63 17.85 -10.00
N VAL A 75 -18.81 17.29 -10.28
CA VAL A 75 -19.11 15.85 -10.07
C VAL A 75 -18.56 14.99 -11.20
N GLU A 76 -18.45 15.51 -12.43
CA GLU A 76 -17.78 14.79 -13.53
C GLU A 76 -16.24 14.85 -13.40
N ASN A 77 -15.66 15.93 -12.85
CA ASN A 77 -14.23 15.98 -12.47
C ASN A 77 -13.90 15.21 -11.19
N THR A 78 -14.91 14.59 -10.57
CA THR A 78 -14.76 13.59 -9.50
C THR A 78 -14.37 12.20 -10.05
N THR A 79 -14.27 12.05 -11.38
CA THR A 79 -14.00 10.81 -12.12
C THR A 79 -12.51 10.42 -12.17
N GLN A 80 -11.75 10.59 -11.08
CA GLN A 80 -10.52 9.81 -10.80
C GLN A 80 -10.23 9.88 -9.30
N PHE A 81 -11.16 9.41 -8.46
CA PHE A 81 -10.78 9.05 -7.10
C PHE A 81 -9.70 7.97 -7.18
N GLN A 82 -8.46 8.40 -7.01
CA GLN A 82 -7.31 7.56 -6.84
C GLN A 82 -6.97 7.54 -5.36
N ARG A 83 -6.69 6.36 -4.84
CA ARG A 83 -6.13 6.20 -3.50
C ARG A 83 -4.85 5.39 -3.58
N ARG A 84 -3.92 5.69 -2.69
CA ARG A 84 -2.67 4.95 -2.56
C ARG A 84 -2.77 4.03 -1.36
N ARG A 85 -2.28 2.81 -1.51
CA ARG A 85 -2.12 1.87 -0.41
C ARG A 85 -0.72 1.30 -0.43
N VAL A 86 -0.07 1.27 0.72
CA VAL A 86 1.26 0.70 0.86
C VAL A 86 1.14 -0.72 1.39
N ARG A 87 1.90 -1.62 0.78
CA ARG A 87 2.20 -2.95 1.33
C ARG A 87 3.70 -3.06 1.54
N PHE A 88 4.12 -3.30 2.76
CA PHE A 88 5.48 -3.69 3.08
C PHE A 88 5.58 -5.21 3.09
N VAL A 89 6.66 -5.73 2.50
CA VAL A 89 6.95 -7.16 2.45
C VAL A 89 8.39 -7.34 2.90
N PHE A 90 8.56 -8.21 3.90
CA PHE A 90 9.86 -8.68 4.34
C PHE A 90 10.09 -10.08 3.77
N THR A 91 11.29 -10.33 3.26
CA THR A 91 11.63 -11.61 2.63
C THR A 91 13.08 -11.95 2.94
N PRO A 92 13.41 -13.21 3.29
CA PRO A 92 14.80 -13.62 3.41
C PRO A 92 15.54 -13.36 2.09
N LYS A 93 16.76 -12.81 2.15
CA LYS A 93 17.52 -12.40 0.94
C LYS A 93 17.67 -13.52 -0.09
N ASP A 94 17.90 -14.74 0.39
CA ASP A 94 18.13 -15.91 -0.46
C ASP A 94 16.84 -16.68 -0.80
N TRP A 95 15.67 -16.17 -0.40
CA TRP A 95 14.41 -16.81 -0.71
C TRP A 95 14.06 -16.61 -2.19
N GLN A 96 13.91 -17.73 -2.90
CA GLN A 96 13.43 -17.75 -4.27
C GLN A 96 12.16 -18.60 -4.34
N PRO A 97 11.14 -18.17 -5.09
CA PRO A 97 9.99 -19.02 -5.35
C PRO A 97 10.44 -20.27 -6.09
N GLU A 98 9.86 -21.43 -5.72
CA GLU A 98 10.11 -22.68 -6.43
C GLU A 98 9.80 -22.50 -7.92
N SER A 99 10.71 -22.98 -8.77
CA SER A 99 10.53 -22.90 -10.22
C SER A 99 9.34 -23.77 -10.63
N ILE A 100 8.40 -23.19 -11.36
CA ILE A 100 7.25 -23.92 -11.91
C ILE A 100 7.75 -24.77 -13.07
N GLU A 101 8.11 -26.03 -12.81
CA GLU A 101 8.47 -26.99 -13.85
C GLU A 101 7.21 -27.46 -14.59
N SER A 102 7.28 -27.56 -15.93
CA SER A 102 6.13 -27.88 -16.79
C SER A 102 5.57 -29.29 -16.63
N ILE A 103 6.28 -30.17 -15.91
CA ILE A 103 5.92 -31.59 -15.71
C ILE A 103 5.60 -31.86 -14.23
N ALA A 104 5.74 -30.86 -13.35
CA ALA A 104 5.42 -31.02 -11.94
C ALA A 104 3.92 -31.28 -11.75
N THR A 105 3.59 -32.16 -10.81
CA THR A 105 2.19 -32.33 -10.37
C THR A 105 1.70 -30.99 -9.87
N MET A 106 0.72 -30.39 -10.55
CA MET A 106 0.18 -29.08 -10.18
C MET A 106 -0.60 -29.22 -8.87
N THR A 107 0.08 -29.02 -7.75
CA THR A 107 -0.55 -28.68 -6.49
C THR A 107 -1.13 -27.28 -6.63
N GLY A 108 -2.42 -27.13 -6.34
CA GLY A 108 -3.09 -25.83 -6.34
C GLY A 108 -2.48 -24.86 -5.34
N SER A 109 -3.04 -23.66 -5.25
CA SER A 109 -2.61 -22.68 -4.24
C SER A 109 -2.74 -23.28 -2.84
N ALA A 110 -1.71 -23.12 -2.00
CA ALA A 110 -1.74 -23.56 -0.61
C ALA A 110 -2.97 -22.94 0.09
N ALA A 111 -3.79 -23.78 0.69
CA ALA A 111 -4.93 -23.29 1.46
C ALA A 111 -4.41 -22.54 2.70
N PRO A 112 -5.05 -21.44 3.12
CA PRO A 112 -4.68 -20.73 4.35
C PRO A 112 -4.66 -21.68 5.54
N GLY A 113 -3.58 -21.69 6.31
CA GLY A 113 -3.41 -22.58 7.46
C GLY A 113 -3.06 -24.04 7.12
N SER A 114 -2.83 -24.37 5.84
CA SER A 114 -2.30 -25.68 5.45
C SER A 114 -0.82 -25.82 5.83
N THR A 115 -0.33 -27.06 5.87
CA THR A 115 1.09 -27.33 6.13
C THR A 115 2.01 -26.67 5.11
N ASP A 116 1.55 -26.49 3.87
CA ASP A 116 2.33 -25.84 2.81
C ASP A 116 2.33 -24.31 2.96
N ASP A 117 1.26 -23.73 3.50
CA ASP A 117 1.20 -22.31 3.87
C ASP A 117 2.16 -22.00 5.04
N LEU A 118 2.19 -22.89 6.05
CA LEU A 118 3.08 -22.79 7.22
C LEU A 118 4.58 -22.98 6.90
N LYS A 119 4.92 -23.57 5.75
CA LYS A 119 6.31 -23.79 5.32
C LYS A 119 6.99 -22.52 4.80
N ARG A 120 6.26 -21.42 4.58
CA ARG A 120 6.74 -20.25 3.83
C ARG A 120 8.04 -19.71 4.39
N PHE A 121 8.05 -19.20 5.62
CA PHE A 121 9.20 -18.96 6.52
C PHE A 121 8.67 -18.17 7.72
N ASP A 122 9.25 -18.35 8.90
CA ASP A 122 8.94 -17.54 10.09
C ASP A 122 10.06 -16.52 10.31
N LEU A 123 9.75 -15.24 10.08
CA LEU A 123 10.73 -14.16 10.18
C LEU A 123 11.10 -13.80 11.61
N GLU A 124 10.27 -14.12 12.61
CA GLU A 124 10.59 -13.86 14.02
C GLU A 124 11.75 -14.75 14.49
N ASN A 125 11.81 -15.98 13.98
CA ASN A 125 12.82 -16.97 14.34
C ASN A 125 13.92 -17.16 13.26
N TYR A 126 13.76 -16.52 12.08
CA TYR A 126 14.72 -16.62 11.00
C TYR A 126 16.08 -16.01 11.38
N LYS A 127 17.16 -16.69 11.00
CA LYS A 127 18.54 -16.25 11.22
C LYS A 127 19.19 -16.00 9.87
N GLY A 128 19.36 -14.73 9.50
CA GLY A 128 19.96 -14.35 8.22
C GLY A 128 19.62 -12.93 7.80
N PRO A 129 20.14 -12.49 6.64
CA PRO A 129 19.77 -11.21 6.05
C PRO A 129 18.32 -11.22 5.55
N ILE A 130 17.59 -10.15 5.86
CA ILE A 130 16.20 -9.95 5.44
C ILE A 130 16.15 -8.71 4.55
N GLU A 131 15.40 -8.79 3.46
CA GLU A 131 15.10 -7.69 2.56
C GLU A 131 13.74 -7.08 2.89
N ILE A 132 13.69 -5.75 2.97
CA ILE A 132 12.45 -4.98 3.08
C ILE A 132 12.11 -4.40 1.71
N ARG A 133 10.86 -4.54 1.28
CA ARG A 133 10.33 -3.94 0.05
C ARG A 133 9.00 -3.24 0.33
N ALA A 134 8.89 -1.97 -0.03
CA ALA A 134 7.61 -1.27 -0.05
C ALA A 134 7.01 -1.30 -1.45
N ARG A 135 5.71 -1.59 -1.56
CA ARG A 135 4.93 -1.44 -2.79
C ARG A 135 3.78 -0.48 -2.55
N VAL A 136 3.71 0.57 -3.35
CA VAL A 136 2.60 1.55 -3.30
C VAL A 136 1.68 1.30 -4.48
N PHE A 137 0.50 0.76 -4.19
CA PHE A 137 -0.54 0.52 -5.17
C PHE A 137 -1.36 1.79 -5.38
N VAL A 138 -1.53 2.19 -6.63
CA VAL A 138 -2.52 3.19 -7.03
C VAL A 138 -3.79 2.43 -7.36
N GLU A 139 -4.85 2.73 -6.61
CA GLU A 139 -6.17 2.13 -6.80
C GLU A 139 -7.12 3.15 -7.37
N ARG A 140 -7.94 2.71 -8.32
CA ARG A 140 -9.01 3.52 -8.92
C ARG A 140 -10.35 2.93 -8.55
N ASN A 141 -11.30 3.80 -8.23
CA ASN A 141 -12.69 3.41 -8.02
C ASN A 141 -13.37 3.17 -9.37
N PHE A 142 -13.89 1.97 -9.59
CA PHE A 142 -14.72 1.62 -10.75
C PHE A 142 -16.18 1.54 -10.30
N THR A 143 -17.02 2.37 -10.91
CA THR A 143 -18.47 2.35 -10.68
C THR A 143 -19.13 1.66 -11.86
N ASP A 144 -19.65 0.46 -11.63
CA ASP A 144 -20.32 -0.32 -12.66
C ASP A 144 -21.67 0.31 -13.07
N GLY A 145 -22.11 -0.02 -14.29
CA GLY A 145 -23.46 0.28 -14.76
C GLY A 145 -23.72 1.73 -15.18
N MET A 146 -22.69 2.58 -15.21
CA MET A 146 -22.81 3.96 -15.67
C MET A 146 -22.91 4.02 -17.19
N ARG A 147 -24.02 4.55 -17.70
CA ARG A 147 -24.25 4.81 -19.13
C ARG A 147 -24.23 6.31 -19.36
N ILE A 148 -23.08 6.80 -19.81
CA ILE A 148 -22.88 8.20 -20.14
C ILE A 148 -23.59 8.48 -21.47
N ASN A 149 -24.51 9.44 -21.48
CA ASN A 149 -25.15 9.88 -22.71
C ASN A 149 -24.27 10.95 -23.39
N THR A 150 -24.03 10.79 -24.70
CA THR A 150 -23.17 11.67 -25.51
C THR A 150 -23.65 13.12 -25.58
N TRP A 151 -24.95 13.38 -25.42
CA TRP A 151 -25.55 14.70 -25.68
C TRP A 151 -25.99 15.46 -24.42
N SER A 152 -26.23 14.76 -23.30
CA SER A 152 -26.72 15.39 -22.08
C SER A 152 -26.35 14.59 -20.84
N SER A 153 -25.61 15.21 -19.91
CA SER A 153 -25.23 14.58 -18.64
C SER A 153 -26.43 14.26 -17.75
N THR A 154 -27.55 15.01 -17.86
CA THR A 154 -28.80 14.73 -17.13
C THR A 154 -29.51 13.46 -17.59
N LEU A 155 -29.15 12.90 -18.74
CA LEU A 155 -29.66 11.63 -19.25
C LEU A 155 -28.72 10.45 -18.96
N THR A 156 -27.65 10.69 -18.20
CA THR A 156 -26.80 9.62 -17.69
C THR A 156 -27.62 8.74 -16.76
N SER A 157 -27.70 7.45 -17.09
CA SER A 157 -28.39 6.47 -16.26
C SER A 157 -27.36 5.54 -15.63
N GLN A 158 -27.65 5.10 -14.41
CA GLN A 158 -26.86 4.10 -13.73
C GLN A 158 -27.73 2.88 -13.45
N THR A 159 -27.30 1.72 -13.93
CA THR A 159 -27.87 0.46 -13.46
C THR A 159 -27.39 0.23 -12.03
N GLN A 160 -28.30 0.28 -11.06
CA GLN A 160 -27.98 -0.11 -9.69
C GLN A 160 -27.96 -1.64 -9.60
N THR A 161 -26.77 -2.22 -9.63
CA THR A 161 -26.60 -3.62 -9.23
C THR A 161 -26.85 -3.69 -7.71
N PRO A 162 -27.71 -4.60 -7.22
CA PRO A 162 -27.88 -4.78 -5.78
C PRO A 162 -26.52 -5.10 -5.16
N LYS A 163 -26.10 -4.31 -4.16
CA LYS A 163 -24.85 -4.58 -3.44
C LYS A 163 -25.00 -5.95 -2.78
N PRO A 164 -24.09 -6.91 -3.04
CA PRO A 164 -24.13 -8.17 -2.34
C PRO A 164 -24.07 -7.89 -0.83
N GLY A 165 -24.97 -8.52 -0.07
CA GLY A 165 -24.91 -8.45 1.38
C GLY A 165 -23.62 -9.10 1.87
N VAL A 166 -23.17 -8.71 3.07
CA VAL A 166 -21.98 -9.29 3.73
C VAL A 166 -22.07 -10.84 3.84
N THR A 167 -23.27 -11.40 3.73
CA THR A 167 -23.58 -12.84 3.87
C THR A 167 -24.06 -13.51 2.58
N ASP A 168 -23.89 -12.90 1.40
CA ASP A 168 -24.40 -13.44 0.12
C ASP A 168 -23.68 -14.72 -0.35
N GLY A 169 -22.62 -15.16 0.36
CA GLY A 169 -21.86 -16.37 0.03
C GLY A 169 -21.13 -16.30 -1.32
N SER A 170 -21.21 -15.18 -2.03
CA SER A 170 -20.54 -14.97 -3.31
C SER A 170 -19.07 -14.60 -3.09
N THR A 171 -18.17 -15.21 -3.84
CA THR A 171 -16.71 -14.91 -3.85
C THR A 171 -16.37 -13.60 -4.55
N ARG A 172 -17.37 -12.71 -4.76
CA ARG A 172 -17.17 -11.45 -5.47
C ARG A 172 -16.44 -10.46 -4.56
N ALA A 173 -15.50 -9.72 -5.13
CA ALA A 173 -14.84 -8.64 -4.42
C ALA A 173 -15.89 -7.60 -3.98
N GLN A 174 -15.95 -7.33 -2.68
CA GLN A 174 -16.88 -6.36 -2.08
C GLN A 174 -16.43 -4.90 -2.28
N THR A 175 -15.24 -4.71 -2.87
CA THR A 175 -14.64 -3.40 -3.11
C THR A 175 -14.81 -3.00 -4.58
N THR A 176 -15.17 -1.74 -4.80
CA THR A 176 -15.19 -1.09 -6.12
C THR A 176 -13.81 -0.55 -6.51
N TRP A 177 -12.81 -0.71 -5.64
CA TRP A 177 -11.45 -0.25 -5.85
C TRP A 177 -10.57 -1.34 -6.44
N THR A 178 -9.95 -1.03 -7.57
CA THR A 178 -9.07 -1.96 -8.28
C THR A 178 -7.67 -1.33 -8.39
N PRO A 179 -6.60 -2.08 -8.10
CA PRO A 179 -5.24 -1.60 -8.34
C PRO A 179 -5.02 -1.42 -9.84
N VAL A 180 -4.69 -0.19 -10.24
CA VAL A 180 -4.45 0.20 -11.64
C VAL A 180 -2.98 0.39 -11.98
N GLY A 181 -2.13 0.54 -10.96
CA GLY A 181 -0.70 0.76 -11.17
C GLY A 181 0.09 0.80 -9.88
N ARG A 182 1.38 1.10 -10.02
CA ARG A 182 2.32 1.30 -8.92
C ARG A 182 2.88 2.71 -8.94
N ASP A 183 3.08 3.29 -7.77
CA ASP A 183 3.71 4.60 -7.58
C ASP A 183 5.14 4.42 -7.07
N GLU A 184 6.07 4.18 -7.99
CA GLU A 184 7.47 3.92 -7.65
C GLU A 184 8.14 5.13 -6.99
N ALA A 185 7.73 6.36 -7.30
CA ALA A 185 8.30 7.54 -6.64
C ALA A 185 7.94 7.55 -5.15
N SER A 186 6.67 7.29 -4.81
CA SER A 186 6.22 7.19 -3.42
C SER A 186 6.87 6.01 -2.68
N GLU A 187 7.07 4.88 -3.36
CA GLU A 187 7.85 3.74 -2.81
C GLU A 187 9.26 4.19 -2.40
N ARG A 188 9.95 4.92 -3.27
CA ARG A 188 11.33 5.39 -3.02
C ARG A 188 11.40 6.38 -1.88
N THR A 189 10.46 7.31 -1.79
CA THR A 189 10.39 8.29 -0.69
C THR A 189 10.19 7.59 0.66
N ILE A 190 9.24 6.66 0.74
CA ILE A 190 8.96 5.90 1.97
C ILE A 190 10.17 5.06 2.37
N MET A 191 10.82 4.38 1.42
CA MET A 191 12.00 3.58 1.68
C MET A 191 13.21 4.43 2.12
N ALA A 192 13.37 5.63 1.58
CA ALA A 192 14.42 6.56 2.04
C ALA A 192 14.21 6.99 3.49
N GLU A 193 12.97 7.27 3.90
CA GLU A 193 12.61 7.63 5.27
C GLU A 193 12.88 6.46 6.25
N ILE A 194 12.47 5.25 5.88
CA ILE A 194 12.74 4.04 6.68
C ILE A 194 14.25 3.84 6.84
N GLN A 195 15.02 3.95 5.75
CA GLN A 195 16.47 3.79 5.80
C GLN A 195 17.13 4.83 6.71
N ALA A 196 16.66 6.09 6.67
CA ALA A 196 17.19 7.14 7.52
C ALA A 196 16.99 6.81 9.01
N ILE A 197 15.77 6.43 9.42
CA ILE A 197 15.45 6.08 10.81
C ILE A 197 16.21 4.81 11.28
N LEU A 198 16.40 3.84 10.37
CA LEU A 198 17.17 2.63 10.69
C LEU A 198 18.65 2.92 10.95
N ASN A 199 19.23 3.84 10.16
CA ASN A 199 20.63 4.25 10.26
C ASN A 199 20.90 5.17 11.46
N GLU A 200 19.88 5.83 12.00
CA GLU A 200 20.02 6.62 13.22
C GLU A 200 20.34 5.70 14.41
N PRO A 201 21.50 5.90 15.08
CA PRO A 201 21.77 5.21 16.32
C PRO A 201 20.75 5.69 17.35
N SER A 202 20.08 4.73 18.01
CA SER A 202 19.06 4.98 19.02
C SER A 202 19.61 5.94 20.09
N THR A 203 19.24 7.23 20.00
CA THR A 203 19.55 8.16 21.08
C THR A 203 18.54 7.86 22.18
N SER A 204 19.03 7.21 23.23
CA SER A 204 18.29 6.72 24.39
C SER A 204 17.31 7.75 24.97
N SER A 205 16.07 7.29 25.17
CA SER A 205 15.10 7.66 26.21
C SER A 205 15.52 8.83 27.11
N GLN A 206 15.04 10.04 26.82
CA GLN A 206 15.10 11.14 27.77
C GLN A 206 14.13 10.82 28.91
N THR A 207 14.65 10.27 30.00
CA THR A 207 13.95 10.13 31.28
C THR A 207 13.57 11.52 31.74
N ALA A 208 12.28 11.87 31.64
CA ALA A 208 11.73 13.04 32.29
C ALA A 208 11.84 12.81 33.80
N ALA A 209 12.91 13.34 34.40
CA ALA A 209 13.03 13.45 35.84
C ALA A 209 11.88 14.34 36.34
N VAL A 210 10.97 13.73 37.11
CA VAL A 210 9.97 14.45 37.89
C VAL A 210 10.71 15.30 38.92
N PRO A 211 10.58 16.65 38.91
CA PRO A 211 11.12 17.45 40.00
C PRO A 211 10.22 17.26 41.22
N SER A 212 10.74 16.61 42.25
CA SER A 212 10.16 16.68 43.59
C SER A 212 10.46 18.05 44.20
N SER A 213 9.42 18.84 44.47
CA SER A 213 9.40 19.94 45.44
C SER A 213 7.98 20.10 45.97
#